data_AF-A0AAW0UD63-F1
#
_entry.id   AF-A0AAW0UD63-F1
#
_cell.length_a   1.000
_cell.length_b   1.000
_cell.length_c   1.000
_cell.angle_alpha   90.00
_cell.angle_beta   90.00
_cell.angle_gamma   90.00
#
_symmetry.space_group_name_H-M   'P 1'
#
loop_
_entity.id
_entity.type
_entity.pdbx_description
1 polymer ?
#
loop_
_entity_poly.entity_id
_entity_poly.type
_entity_poly.pdbx_seq_one_letter_code
_entity_poly.pdbx_strand_id
1 'polypeptide(L)'
;MVVVVSLDPDFLVAFAEWSLKGRLLVWATKLVVVSRLTIPQLRTLLPAHWTFSMMNTVFLNMEDDAEQPWCGVYTYLPYSPDGSQVVKIAFWTPGRGFKHLSSVSFFEDKFKNFHGAKVNVTSGPYMPYWDEEVVLAHDGSRTTVYRGSDYQMMQAIASTLNFTLQVLPTSTWDEVIRAGHRIFQRRNVGVGAVFQDMVGMLLGQNLPHRLSNTSSSKVLVAAWLVFALILGLAYRGNLTASLTLPKYPPRPETLKEIVDHVDM
;
A
#
# COMPACT_ATOMS: atom_id res chain seq x y z
N MET A 1 -6.82 6.84 -18.67
CA MET A 1 -6.84 5.42 -19.09
C MET A 1 -5.48 5.09 -19.65
N VAL A 2 -4.87 3.98 -19.26
CA VAL A 2 -3.55 3.54 -19.74
C VAL A 2 -3.74 2.23 -20.49
N VAL A 3 -3.15 2.12 -21.69
CA VAL A 3 -3.18 0.91 -22.50
C VAL A 3 -1.76 0.40 -22.65
N VAL A 4 -1.55 -0.88 -22.36
CA VAL A 4 -0.26 -1.56 -22.51
C VAL A 4 -0.46 -2.71 -23.47
N VAL A 5 0.34 -2.78 -24.52
CA VAL A 5 0.31 -3.88 -25.48
C VAL A 5 1.63 -4.61 -25.37
N SER A 6 1.60 -5.88 -24.95
CA SER A 6 2.80 -6.72 -24.92
C SER A 6 2.43 -8.18 -25.06
N LEU A 7 3.21 -8.88 -25.88
CA LEU A 7 3.16 -10.33 -26.00
C LEU A 7 4.15 -11.01 -25.03
N ASP A 8 5.14 -10.24 -24.56
CA ASP A 8 6.18 -10.71 -23.66
C ASP A 8 5.69 -10.63 -22.20
N PRO A 9 5.61 -11.77 -21.47
CA PRO A 9 5.26 -11.78 -20.07
C PRO A 9 6.29 -11.06 -19.19
N ASP A 10 7.58 -11.10 -19.53
CA ASP A 10 8.64 -10.49 -18.71
C ASP A 10 8.52 -8.97 -18.72
N PHE A 11 8.22 -8.39 -19.89
CA PHE A 11 7.85 -6.98 -19.98
C PHE A 11 6.64 -6.63 -19.11
N LEU A 12 5.58 -7.46 -19.08
CA LEU A 12 4.39 -7.18 -18.28
C LEU A 12 4.68 -7.22 -16.78
N VAL A 13 5.53 -8.16 -16.34
CA VAL A 13 6.05 -8.22 -14.97
C VAL A 13 6.81 -6.94 -14.63
N ALA A 14 7.79 -6.56 -15.46
CA ALA A 14 8.58 -5.36 -15.24
C ALA A 14 7.69 -4.10 -15.22
N PHE A 15 6.73 -3.99 -16.15
CA PHE A 15 5.77 -2.89 -16.18
C PHE A 15 4.96 -2.83 -14.88
N ALA A 16 4.46 -3.97 -14.38
CA ALA A 16 3.69 -4.01 -13.14
C ALA A 16 4.50 -3.50 -11.94
N GLU A 17 5.78 -3.89 -11.85
CA GLU A 17 6.66 -3.46 -10.77
C GLU A 17 7.04 -1.98 -10.86
N TRP A 18 7.45 -1.53 -12.05
CA TRP A 18 7.85 -0.14 -12.28
C TRP A 18 6.67 0.82 -12.18
N SER A 19 5.47 0.43 -12.64
CA SER A 19 4.27 1.24 -12.50
C SER A 19 3.87 1.46 -11.04
N LEU A 20 4.00 0.42 -10.22
CA LEU A 20 3.78 0.52 -8.78
C LEU A 20 4.85 1.40 -8.11
N LYS A 21 6.13 1.19 -8.43
CA LYS A 21 7.25 1.93 -7.86
C LYS A 21 7.23 3.41 -8.26
N GLY A 22 6.91 3.70 -9.51
CA GLY A 22 6.82 5.05 -10.06
C GLY A 22 5.49 5.75 -9.78
N ARG A 23 4.54 5.09 -9.09
CA ARG A 23 3.16 5.59 -8.87
C ARG A 23 2.49 6.06 -10.18
N LEU A 24 2.80 5.39 -11.28
CA LEU A 24 2.28 5.71 -12.61
C LEU A 24 0.77 5.49 -12.70
N LEU A 25 0.25 4.58 -11.88
CA LEU A 25 -1.17 4.24 -11.82
C LEU A 25 -1.71 4.66 -10.45
N VAL A 26 -2.65 5.59 -10.46
CA VAL A 26 -3.44 5.98 -9.27
C VAL A 26 -4.74 5.17 -9.25
N TRP A 27 -5.40 5.03 -8.10
CA TRP A 27 -6.57 4.16 -7.92
C TRP A 27 -7.67 4.33 -8.99
N ALA A 28 -7.96 5.56 -9.43
CA ALA A 28 -8.96 5.84 -10.47
C ALA A 28 -8.51 5.47 -11.90
N THR A 29 -7.26 5.06 -12.09
CA THR A 29 -6.67 4.79 -13.40
C THR A 29 -7.11 3.44 -13.91
N LYS A 30 -7.86 3.46 -15.01
CA LYS A 30 -8.23 2.27 -15.78
C LYS A 30 -7.04 1.81 -16.62
N LEU A 31 -6.53 0.61 -16.36
CA LEU A 31 -5.47 -0.07 -17.10
C LEU A 31 -6.07 -1.14 -18.01
N VAL A 32 -5.73 -1.08 -19.29
CA VAL A 32 -6.07 -2.13 -20.28
C VAL A 32 -4.78 -2.75 -20.75
N VAL A 33 -4.63 -4.05 -20.55
CA VAL A 33 -3.47 -4.82 -21.02
C VAL A 33 -3.92 -5.67 -22.20
N VAL A 34 -3.28 -5.50 -23.35
CA VAL A 34 -3.51 -6.31 -24.55
C VAL A 34 -2.36 -7.29 -24.69
N SER A 35 -2.65 -8.58 -24.69
CA SER A 35 -1.64 -9.64 -24.78
C SER A 35 -2.11 -10.85 -25.60
N ARG A 36 -1.22 -11.83 -25.79
CA ARG A 36 -1.50 -13.17 -26.34
C ARG A 36 -1.05 -14.26 -25.36
N LEU A 37 -1.21 -14.00 -24.06
CA LEU A 37 -0.78 -14.96 -23.05
C LEU A 37 -1.76 -16.13 -23.00
N THR A 38 -1.26 -17.31 -22.69
CA THR A 38 -2.14 -18.47 -22.45
C THR A 38 -2.93 -18.26 -21.15
N ILE A 39 -4.11 -18.88 -21.04
CA ILE A 39 -4.94 -18.79 -19.83
C ILE A 39 -4.20 -19.23 -18.55
N PRO A 40 -3.37 -20.30 -18.56
CA PRO A 40 -2.54 -20.64 -17.41
C PRO A 40 -1.59 -19.52 -17.02
N GLN A 41 -0.92 -18.87 -17.98
CA GLN A 41 -0.03 -17.73 -17.70
C GLN A 41 -0.79 -16.56 -17.09
N LEU A 42 -1.98 -16.23 -17.59
CA LEU A 42 -2.82 -15.19 -16.99
C LEU A 42 -3.22 -15.53 -15.55
N ARG A 43 -3.59 -16.80 -15.28
CA ARG A 43 -3.92 -17.27 -13.92
C ARG A 43 -2.75 -17.18 -12.95
N THR A 44 -1.52 -17.24 -13.43
CA THR A 44 -0.32 -17.03 -12.60
C THR A 44 0.04 -15.54 -12.47
N LEU A 45 0.01 -14.79 -13.57
CA LEU A 45 0.47 -13.41 -13.63
C LEU A 45 -0.43 -12.42 -12.87
N LEU A 46 -1.74 -12.52 -13.09
CA LEU A 46 -2.72 -11.58 -12.52
C LEU A 46 -2.70 -11.55 -10.98
N PRO A 47 -2.75 -12.68 -10.26
CA PRO A 47 -2.66 -12.67 -8.80
C PRO A 47 -1.27 -12.30 -8.27
N ALA A 48 -0.20 -12.60 -9.01
CA ALA A 48 1.17 -12.42 -8.55
C ALA A 48 1.58 -10.94 -8.40
N HIS A 49 0.99 -10.03 -9.18
CA HIS A 49 1.38 -8.62 -9.20
C HIS A 49 0.25 -7.69 -8.77
N TRP A 50 0.51 -6.87 -7.75
CA TRP A 50 -0.45 -5.90 -7.19
C TRP A 50 -1.13 -5.02 -8.24
N THR A 51 -0.37 -4.55 -9.23
CA THR A 51 -0.88 -3.71 -10.33
C THR A 51 -1.99 -4.41 -11.12
N PHE A 52 -1.92 -5.72 -11.28
CA PHE A 52 -2.93 -6.48 -12.01
C PHE A 52 -4.04 -6.96 -11.07
N SER A 53 -3.69 -7.37 -9.85
CA SER A 53 -4.65 -7.93 -8.91
C SER A 53 -5.55 -6.89 -8.26
N MET A 54 -5.01 -5.74 -7.85
CA MET A 54 -5.71 -4.78 -6.99
C MET A 54 -6.13 -3.49 -7.68
N MET A 55 -5.56 -3.15 -8.83
CA MET A 55 -5.95 -1.95 -9.58
C MET A 55 -7.11 -2.23 -10.54
N ASN A 56 -7.68 -1.15 -11.10
CA ASN A 56 -8.70 -1.16 -12.14
C ASN A 56 -8.12 -1.66 -13.48
N THR A 57 -7.86 -2.96 -13.56
CA THR A 57 -7.15 -3.59 -14.68
C THR A 57 -8.02 -4.59 -15.43
N VAL A 58 -7.99 -4.51 -16.76
CA VAL A 58 -8.62 -5.47 -17.69
C VAL A 58 -7.56 -6.03 -18.63
N PHE A 59 -7.60 -7.34 -18.87
CA PHE A 59 -6.77 -8.03 -19.84
C PHE A 59 -7.59 -8.38 -21.09
N LEU A 60 -7.19 -7.84 -22.23
CA LEU A 60 -7.65 -8.23 -23.56
C LEU A 60 -6.66 -9.24 -24.11
N ASN A 61 -7.03 -10.51 -24.06
CA ASN A 61 -6.20 -11.59 -24.57
C ASN A 61 -6.65 -11.98 -25.97
N MET A 62 -5.78 -11.81 -26.95
CA MET A 62 -6.00 -12.36 -28.29
C MET A 62 -5.62 -13.83 -28.28
N GLU A 63 -6.56 -14.69 -28.62
CA GLU A 63 -6.34 -16.13 -28.73
C GLU A 63 -6.22 -16.48 -30.22
N ASP A 64 -5.08 -17.07 -30.59
CA ASP A 64 -4.85 -17.57 -31.94
C ASP A 64 -5.44 -18.99 -32.01
N ASP A 65 -6.73 -19.10 -32.39
CA ASP A 65 -7.32 -20.36 -32.79
C ASP A 65 -7.32 -20.45 -34.33
N ALA A 66 -7.04 -21.63 -34.87
CA ALA A 66 -6.65 -21.84 -36.27
C ALA A 66 -7.73 -21.48 -37.30
N GLU A 67 -8.99 -21.31 -36.88
CA GLU A 67 -10.12 -21.05 -37.78
C GLU A 67 -10.74 -19.65 -37.65
N GLN A 68 -10.56 -18.95 -36.50
CA GLN A 68 -11.04 -17.58 -36.33
C GLN A 68 -10.35 -16.87 -35.15
N PRO A 69 -9.77 -15.67 -35.35
CA PRO A 69 -9.20 -14.90 -34.26
C PRO A 69 -10.32 -14.48 -33.30
N TRP A 70 -10.17 -14.77 -32.01
CA TRP A 70 -11.11 -14.33 -31.00
C TRP A 70 -10.38 -13.65 -29.84
N CYS A 71 -11.02 -12.63 -29.27
CA CYS A 71 -10.45 -11.84 -28.18
C CYS A 71 -11.26 -12.12 -26.91
N GLY A 72 -10.61 -12.62 -25.88
CA GLY A 72 -11.19 -12.77 -24.55
C GLY A 72 -10.86 -11.58 -23.66
N VAL A 73 -11.87 -11.07 -22.95
CA VAL A 73 -11.69 -10.02 -21.95
C VAL A 73 -11.71 -10.66 -20.58
N TYR A 74 -10.66 -10.45 -19.80
CA TYR A 74 -10.43 -11.07 -18.51
C TYR A 74 -10.19 -10.01 -17.43
N THR A 75 -10.62 -10.29 -16.21
CA THR A 75 -10.29 -9.50 -15.01
C THR A 75 -9.97 -10.43 -13.85
N TYR A 76 -9.20 -9.93 -12.89
CA TYR A 76 -8.94 -10.65 -11.64
C TYR A 76 -9.79 -10.09 -10.51
N LEU A 77 -10.52 -10.98 -9.85
CA LEU A 77 -11.27 -10.69 -8.65
C LEU A 77 -10.48 -11.25 -7.45
N PRO A 78 -9.81 -10.39 -6.67
CA PRO A 78 -9.09 -10.83 -5.47
C PRO A 78 -10.06 -11.37 -4.41
N TYR A 79 -11.27 -10.84 -4.38
CA TYR A 79 -12.34 -11.23 -3.46
C TYR A 79 -13.59 -11.56 -4.27
N SER A 80 -14.13 -12.75 -4.08
CA SER A 80 -15.42 -13.18 -4.64
C SER A 80 -16.01 -14.28 -3.74
N PRO A 81 -17.31 -14.62 -3.88
CA PRO A 81 -17.93 -15.70 -3.10
C PRO A 81 -17.18 -17.04 -3.22
N ASP A 82 -16.58 -17.31 -4.37
CA ASP A 82 -15.83 -18.55 -4.65
C ASP A 82 -14.31 -18.40 -4.37
N GLY A 83 -13.90 -17.30 -3.74
CA GLY A 83 -12.50 -16.97 -3.49
C GLY A 83 -11.86 -16.17 -4.64
N SER A 84 -10.53 -16.12 -4.66
CA SER A 84 -9.82 -15.31 -5.66
C SER A 84 -9.79 -16.00 -7.02
N GLN A 85 -10.19 -15.31 -8.09
CA GLN A 85 -10.31 -15.93 -9.41
C GLN A 85 -10.08 -14.97 -10.57
N VAL A 86 -9.60 -15.52 -11.69
CA VAL A 86 -9.58 -14.83 -12.99
C VAL A 86 -10.86 -15.17 -13.73
N VAL A 87 -11.64 -14.14 -14.07
CA VAL A 87 -12.97 -14.27 -14.69
C VAL A 87 -12.93 -13.72 -16.11
N LYS A 88 -13.52 -14.46 -17.06
CA LYS A 88 -13.79 -13.99 -18.42
C LYS A 88 -15.09 -13.20 -18.43
N ILE A 89 -15.00 -11.90 -18.67
CA ILE A 89 -16.13 -10.97 -18.59
C ILE A 89 -16.81 -10.75 -19.94
N ALA A 90 -16.06 -10.85 -21.03
CA ALA A 90 -16.59 -10.71 -22.37
C ALA A 90 -15.70 -11.44 -23.37
N PHE A 91 -16.20 -11.58 -24.60
CA PHE A 91 -15.38 -11.98 -25.73
C PHE A 91 -15.86 -11.28 -26.99
N TRP A 92 -14.98 -11.23 -27.98
CA TRP A 92 -15.27 -10.74 -29.32
C TRP A 92 -14.87 -11.78 -30.35
N THR A 93 -15.75 -12.03 -31.32
CA THR A 93 -15.42 -12.79 -32.54
C THR A 93 -15.83 -12.03 -33.80
N PRO A 94 -15.14 -12.22 -34.94
CA PRO A 94 -15.51 -11.58 -36.19
C PRO A 94 -16.95 -11.88 -36.62
N GLY A 95 -17.42 -13.11 -36.42
CA GLY A 95 -18.75 -13.55 -36.87
C GLY A 95 -19.92 -13.21 -35.93
N ARG A 96 -19.68 -12.92 -34.65
CA ARG A 96 -20.74 -12.62 -33.66
C ARG A 96 -20.59 -11.25 -33.00
N GLY A 97 -19.51 -10.54 -33.27
CA GLY A 97 -19.19 -9.26 -32.63
C GLY A 97 -18.86 -9.43 -31.15
N PHE A 98 -19.07 -8.35 -30.38
CA PHE A 98 -18.79 -8.30 -28.96
C PHE A 98 -19.95 -8.89 -28.15
N LYS A 99 -19.66 -9.84 -27.26
CA LYS A 99 -20.64 -10.40 -26.33
C LYS A 99 -20.12 -10.37 -24.90
N HIS A 100 -20.90 -9.75 -24.02
CA HIS A 100 -20.67 -9.74 -22.58
C HIS A 100 -21.19 -11.05 -21.98
N LEU A 101 -20.39 -11.67 -21.11
CA LEU A 101 -20.63 -13.03 -20.58
C LEU A 101 -21.01 -13.04 -19.10
N SER A 102 -20.51 -12.07 -18.33
CA SER A 102 -20.62 -12.02 -16.88
C SER A 102 -21.41 -10.80 -16.45
N SER A 103 -22.06 -10.80 -15.29
CA SER A 103 -22.65 -9.57 -14.71
C SER A 103 -21.60 -8.58 -14.19
N VAL A 104 -20.33 -8.99 -14.12
CA VAL A 104 -19.19 -8.23 -13.62
C VAL A 104 -18.85 -7.08 -14.57
N SER A 105 -18.60 -5.90 -13.99
CA SER A 105 -18.16 -4.71 -14.74
C SER A 105 -16.73 -4.88 -15.25
N PHE A 106 -16.38 -4.25 -16.37
CA PHE A 106 -15.00 -4.22 -16.87
C PHE A 106 -14.02 -3.68 -15.83
N PHE A 107 -14.41 -2.62 -15.13
CA PHE A 107 -13.61 -2.01 -14.07
C PHE A 107 -14.43 -2.02 -12.79
N GLU A 108 -14.55 -3.20 -12.20
CA GLU A 108 -15.27 -3.37 -10.94
C GLU A 108 -14.48 -2.80 -9.76
N ASP A 109 -15.19 -2.18 -8.82
CA ASP A 109 -14.60 -1.74 -7.56
C ASP A 109 -14.34 -2.95 -6.65
N LYS A 110 -13.09 -3.42 -6.70
CA LYS A 110 -12.61 -4.63 -6.00
C LYS A 110 -12.68 -4.52 -4.48
N PHE A 111 -12.84 -3.32 -3.93
CA PHE A 111 -12.85 -3.08 -2.49
C PHE A 111 -14.27 -2.81 -1.96
N LYS A 112 -15.30 -2.93 -2.81
CA LYS A 112 -16.68 -2.74 -2.40
C LYS A 112 -17.16 -3.83 -1.43
N ASN A 113 -16.66 -5.06 -1.56
CA ASN A 113 -17.04 -6.20 -0.73
C ASN A 113 -15.92 -7.25 -0.71
N PHE A 114 -15.53 -7.70 0.47
CA PHE A 114 -14.44 -8.66 0.66
C PHE A 114 -14.96 -10.10 0.84
N HIS A 115 -16.27 -10.32 0.74
CA HIS A 115 -16.93 -11.62 0.73
C HIS A 115 -16.54 -12.55 1.89
N GLY A 116 -16.34 -11.96 3.09
CA GLY A 116 -15.98 -12.70 4.29
C GLY A 116 -14.49 -13.08 4.39
N ALA A 117 -13.62 -12.49 3.57
CA ALA A 117 -12.18 -12.75 3.61
C ALA A 117 -11.61 -12.59 5.03
N LYS A 118 -10.68 -13.46 5.41
CA LYS A 118 -9.98 -13.37 6.70
C LYS A 118 -8.81 -12.42 6.57
N VAL A 119 -8.84 -11.31 7.30
CA VAL A 119 -7.78 -10.33 7.37
C VAL A 119 -6.99 -10.55 8.64
N ASN A 120 -5.74 -10.96 8.48
CA ASN A 120 -4.82 -11.16 9.60
C ASN A 120 -4.35 -9.82 10.13
N VAL A 121 -4.55 -9.58 11.43
CA VAL A 121 -4.10 -8.37 12.12
C VAL A 121 -3.16 -8.76 13.24
N THR A 122 -2.01 -8.11 13.30
CA THR A 122 -1.07 -8.23 14.43
C THR A 122 -1.17 -6.97 15.25
N SER A 123 -1.55 -7.10 16.52
CA SER A 123 -1.61 -6.01 17.48
C SER A 123 -1.18 -6.52 18.85
N GLY A 124 -0.61 -5.63 19.67
CA GLY A 124 -0.36 -5.89 21.08
C GLY A 124 -1.32 -5.06 21.96
N PRO A 125 -1.47 -5.42 23.25
CA PRO A 125 -2.26 -4.64 24.19
C PRO A 125 -1.65 -3.25 24.38
N TYR A 126 -2.46 -2.22 24.13
CA TYR A 126 -2.12 -0.80 24.25
C TYR A 126 -3.37 0.01 24.61
N MET A 127 -3.70 0.09 25.90
CA MET A 127 -4.87 0.84 26.36
C MET A 127 -4.70 2.36 26.10
N PRO A 128 -5.79 3.08 25.78
CA PRO A 128 -7.18 2.62 25.62
C PRO A 128 -7.52 2.13 24.20
N TYR A 129 -6.53 2.03 23.32
CA TYR A 129 -6.72 1.81 21.87
C TYR A 129 -6.97 0.34 21.53
N TRP A 130 -6.25 -0.56 22.20
CA TRP A 130 -6.34 -2.01 22.00
C TRP A 130 -6.18 -2.73 23.35
N ASP A 131 -7.17 -3.49 23.74
CA ASP A 131 -7.19 -4.22 25.02
C ASP A 131 -7.59 -5.68 24.79
N GLU A 132 -6.99 -6.59 25.55
CA GLU A 132 -7.11 -8.04 25.38
C GLU A 132 -7.49 -8.68 26.71
N GLU A 133 -8.72 -9.18 26.79
CA GLU A 133 -9.26 -9.83 27.98
C GLU A 133 -9.50 -11.31 27.68
N VAL A 134 -8.84 -12.20 28.42
CA VAL A 134 -9.07 -13.65 28.28
C VAL A 134 -10.28 -14.02 29.13
N VAL A 135 -11.42 -14.27 28.47
CA VAL A 135 -12.66 -14.68 29.13
C VAL A 135 -12.77 -16.20 29.07
N LEU A 136 -13.07 -16.80 30.22
CA LEU A 136 -13.41 -18.22 30.30
C LEU A 136 -14.87 -18.38 29.86
N ALA A 137 -15.09 -19.09 28.76
CA ALA A 137 -16.42 -19.49 28.36
C ALA A 137 -16.97 -20.56 29.32
N HIS A 138 -18.30 -20.72 29.33
CA HIS A 138 -19.00 -21.63 30.25
C HIS A 138 -18.61 -23.11 30.05
N ASP A 139 -18.00 -23.45 28.92
CA ASP A 139 -17.46 -24.76 28.56
C ASP A 139 -16.01 -24.97 28.99
N GLY A 140 -15.40 -23.98 29.68
CA GLY A 140 -13.99 -24.01 30.08
C GLY A 140 -13.00 -23.62 28.98
N SER A 141 -13.48 -23.29 27.77
CA SER A 141 -12.63 -22.79 26.69
C SER A 141 -12.20 -21.34 26.96
N ARG A 142 -10.95 -21.02 26.65
CA ARG A 142 -10.41 -19.66 26.78
C ARG A 142 -10.65 -18.91 25.48
N THR A 143 -11.43 -17.83 25.53
CA THR A 143 -11.66 -16.95 24.38
C THR A 143 -11.11 -15.57 24.68
N THR A 144 -10.26 -15.05 23.80
CA THR A 144 -9.74 -13.68 23.92
C THR A 144 -10.77 -12.70 23.36
N VAL A 145 -11.20 -11.76 24.20
CA VAL A 145 -12.10 -10.67 23.85
C VAL A 145 -11.27 -9.41 23.67
N TYR A 146 -11.43 -8.77 22.52
CA TYR A 146 -10.70 -7.55 22.17
C TYR A 146 -11.58 -6.31 22.36
N ARG A 147 -11.00 -5.23 22.88
CA ARG A 147 -11.66 -3.94 23.16
C ARG A 147 -10.74 -2.77 22.78
N GLY A 148 -11.27 -1.55 22.86
CA GLY A 148 -10.54 -0.32 22.57
C GLY A 148 -10.95 0.35 21.27
N SER A 149 -10.57 1.62 21.11
CA SER A 149 -11.00 2.45 19.97
C SER A 149 -10.54 1.90 18.62
N ASP A 150 -9.31 1.38 18.55
CA ASP A 150 -8.73 0.91 17.30
C ASP A 150 -9.34 -0.42 16.89
N TYR A 151 -9.60 -1.30 17.87
CA TYR A 151 -10.33 -2.55 17.62
C TYR A 151 -11.76 -2.27 17.13
N GLN A 152 -12.48 -1.34 17.77
CA GLN A 152 -13.84 -0.95 17.34
C GLN A 152 -13.85 -0.34 15.94
N MET A 153 -12.86 0.52 15.63
CA MET A 153 -12.69 1.06 14.29
C MET A 153 -12.48 -0.05 13.26
N MET A 154 -11.58 -0.99 13.53
CA MET A 154 -11.33 -2.13 12.64
C MET A 154 -12.57 -3.00 12.48
N GLN A 155 -13.35 -3.21 13.55
CA GLN A 155 -14.59 -3.96 13.51
C GLN A 155 -15.66 -3.26 12.65
N ALA A 156 -15.76 -1.93 12.73
CA ALA A 156 -16.67 -1.14 11.90
C ALA A 156 -16.26 -1.16 10.41
N ILE A 157 -14.96 -1.13 10.13
CA ILE A 157 -14.43 -1.30 8.76
C ILE A 157 -14.74 -2.72 8.25
N ALA A 158 -14.51 -3.73 9.08
CA ALA A 158 -14.78 -5.13 8.77
C ALA A 158 -16.26 -5.39 8.47
N SER A 159 -17.17 -4.79 9.23
CA SER A 159 -18.61 -4.90 8.98
C SER A 159 -19.04 -4.15 7.71
N THR A 160 -18.46 -2.97 7.44
CA THR A 160 -18.79 -2.18 6.24
C THR A 160 -18.29 -2.85 4.96
N LEU A 161 -17.07 -3.40 4.99
CA LEU A 161 -16.43 -4.00 3.82
C LEU A 161 -16.62 -5.52 3.73
N ASN A 162 -17.35 -6.11 4.69
CA ASN A 162 -17.66 -7.54 4.77
C ASN A 162 -16.41 -8.43 4.74
N PHE A 163 -15.51 -8.25 5.71
CA PHE A 163 -14.41 -9.17 6.00
C PHE A 163 -14.39 -9.54 7.48
N THR A 164 -13.63 -10.56 7.84
CA THR A 164 -13.46 -11.01 9.22
C THR A 164 -12.05 -10.72 9.72
N LEU A 165 -11.95 -10.23 10.95
CA LEU A 165 -10.67 -9.98 11.60
C LEU A 165 -10.15 -11.27 12.24
N GLN A 166 -8.92 -11.64 11.92
CA GLN A 166 -8.18 -12.68 12.61
C GLN A 166 -6.99 -12.03 13.32
N VAL A 167 -7.14 -11.78 14.62
CA VAL A 167 -6.05 -11.27 15.44
C VAL A 167 -5.05 -12.41 15.67
N LEU A 168 -3.84 -12.23 15.19
CA LEU A 168 -2.76 -13.20 15.39
C LEU A 168 -2.13 -12.95 16.76
N PRO A 169 -1.86 -14.01 17.56
CA PRO A 169 -1.19 -13.85 18.83
C PRO A 169 0.22 -13.31 18.60
N THR A 170 0.57 -12.24 19.30
CA THR A 170 1.93 -11.68 19.24
C THR A 170 2.57 -11.80 20.60
N SER A 171 3.79 -12.32 20.63
CA SER A 171 4.52 -12.52 21.88
C SER A 171 5.26 -11.25 22.32
N THR A 172 5.69 -10.41 21.37
CA THR A 172 6.46 -9.18 21.62
C THR A 172 6.20 -8.10 20.55
N TRP A 173 6.35 -6.82 20.90
CA TRP A 173 6.30 -5.72 19.93
C TRP A 173 7.39 -5.81 18.85
N ASP A 174 8.55 -6.40 19.15
CA ASP A 174 9.59 -6.69 18.18
C ASP A 174 9.15 -7.69 17.10
N GLU A 175 8.22 -8.59 17.43
CA GLU A 175 7.60 -9.50 16.47
C GLU A 175 6.63 -8.74 15.55
N VAL A 176 5.83 -7.82 16.09
CA VAL A 176 4.93 -6.95 15.32
C VAL A 176 5.72 -6.08 14.34
N ILE A 177 6.79 -5.44 14.82
CA ILE A 177 7.66 -4.60 14.00
C ILE A 177 8.39 -5.44 12.94
N ARG A 178 8.88 -6.65 13.28
CA ARG A 178 9.52 -7.54 12.29
C ARG A 178 8.53 -8.12 11.29
N ALA A 179 7.31 -8.44 11.68
CA ALA A 179 6.25 -8.88 10.77
C ALA A 179 5.89 -7.74 9.80
N GLY A 180 5.71 -6.52 10.32
CA GLY A 180 5.58 -5.31 9.52
C GLY A 180 6.77 -5.14 8.58
N HIS A 181 8.00 -5.26 9.08
CA HIS A 181 9.21 -5.12 8.28
C HIS A 181 9.29 -6.18 7.18
N ARG A 182 8.95 -7.45 7.41
CA ARG A 182 8.92 -8.50 6.36
C ARG A 182 7.85 -8.23 5.30
N ILE A 183 6.68 -7.71 5.70
CA ILE A 183 5.61 -7.28 4.77
C ILE A 183 6.09 -6.07 3.93
N PHE A 184 6.80 -5.13 4.56
CA PHE A 184 7.42 -3.97 3.89
C PHE A 184 8.63 -4.34 3.04
N GLN A 185 9.41 -5.36 3.40
CA GLN A 185 10.63 -5.79 2.73
C GLN A 185 10.33 -6.65 1.49
N ARG A 186 9.16 -7.30 1.44
CA ARG A 186 8.57 -7.82 0.18
C ARG A 186 8.08 -6.70 -0.75
N ARG A 187 8.08 -5.43 -0.31
CA ARG A 187 7.61 -4.25 -1.05
C ARG A 187 8.78 -3.27 -1.27
N ASN A 188 9.76 -3.75 -2.04
CA ASN A 188 10.89 -3.07 -2.69
C ASN A 188 11.40 -1.72 -2.12
N VAL A 189 12.61 -1.82 -1.58
CA VAL A 189 13.65 -0.81 -1.36
C VAL A 189 13.62 0.30 -2.43
N GLY A 190 13.32 1.54 -2.01
CA GLY A 190 13.45 2.71 -2.87
C GLY A 190 12.82 3.97 -2.30
N VAL A 191 11.65 3.87 -1.66
CA VAL A 191 10.95 5.05 -1.12
C VAL A 191 11.60 5.57 0.15
N GLY A 192 12.00 4.65 1.05
CA GLY A 192 12.68 5.02 2.30
C GLY A 192 14.02 5.71 2.07
N ALA A 193 14.80 5.24 1.09
CA ALA A 193 16.10 5.81 0.76
C ALA A 193 16.00 7.25 0.21
N VAL A 194 15.05 7.51 -0.70
CA VAL A 194 14.87 8.85 -1.29
C VAL A 194 14.37 9.85 -0.24
N PHE A 195 13.43 9.44 0.63
CA PHE A 195 12.96 10.30 1.72
C PHE A 195 14.10 10.62 2.70
N GLN A 196 14.90 9.62 3.06
CA GLN A 196 16.05 9.78 3.94
C GLN A 196 17.12 10.70 3.34
N ASP A 197 17.36 10.63 2.02
CA ASP A 197 18.29 11.52 1.31
C ASP A 197 17.78 12.98 1.27
N MET A 198 16.47 13.19 1.07
CA MET A 198 15.86 14.53 1.09
C MET A 198 15.93 15.17 2.48
N VAL A 199 15.69 14.40 3.54
CA VAL A 199 15.83 14.85 4.93
C VAL A 199 17.30 15.13 5.28
N GLY A 200 18.23 14.30 4.83
CA GLY A 200 19.67 14.50 5.01
C GLY A 200 20.19 15.79 4.35
N MET A 201 19.69 16.12 3.16
CA MET A 201 20.01 17.39 2.48
C MET A 201 19.38 18.60 3.16
N LEU A 202 18.16 18.46 3.71
CA LEU A 202 17.48 19.54 4.45
C LEU A 202 18.19 19.89 5.76
N LEU A 203 18.74 18.88 6.44
CA LEU A 203 19.50 19.06 7.69
C LEU A 203 20.97 19.43 7.46
N GLY A 204 21.41 19.53 6.20
CA GLY A 204 22.80 19.81 5.83
C GLY A 204 23.78 18.69 6.20
N GLN A 205 23.28 17.48 6.44
CA GLN A 205 24.07 16.37 7.01
C GLN A 205 24.73 15.50 5.96
N ASN A 206 24.20 15.39 4.73
CA ASN A 206 24.79 14.57 3.66
C ASN A 206 24.45 15.09 2.26
N LEU A 207 25.44 15.06 1.35
CA LEU A 207 25.20 15.08 -0.09
C LEU A 207 25.12 13.65 -0.63
N PRO A 208 24.13 13.33 -1.49
CA PRO A 208 23.98 11.99 -2.04
C PRO A 208 25.25 11.58 -2.79
N HIS A 209 25.83 10.43 -2.42
CA HIS A 209 27.04 9.86 -3.03
C HIS A 209 26.89 9.48 -4.52
N ARG A 210 25.67 9.59 -5.07
CA ARG A 210 25.38 9.46 -6.51
C ARG A 210 24.48 10.59 -6.98
N LEU A 211 25.07 11.66 -7.47
CA LEU A 211 24.34 12.67 -8.22
C LEU A 211 23.92 12.06 -9.57
N SER A 212 22.61 11.89 -9.76
CA SER A 212 22.01 11.51 -11.03
C SER A 212 22.49 12.46 -12.15
N ASN A 213 22.98 11.89 -13.26
CA ASN A 213 23.62 12.66 -14.33
C ASN A 213 22.64 13.42 -15.25
N THR A 214 21.34 13.35 -14.98
CA THR A 214 20.28 13.93 -15.82
C THR A 214 20.08 15.42 -15.52
N SER A 215 19.88 16.27 -16.54
CA SER A 215 19.71 17.72 -16.34
C SER A 215 18.51 18.07 -15.46
N SER A 216 17.41 17.32 -15.53
CA SER A 216 16.20 17.56 -14.72
C SER A 216 16.40 17.29 -13.23
N SER A 217 17.21 16.30 -12.86
CA SER A 217 17.49 16.02 -11.44
C SER A 217 18.41 17.07 -10.83
N LYS A 218 19.35 17.63 -11.59
CA LYS A 218 20.21 18.75 -11.16
C LYS A 218 19.39 20.01 -10.85
N VAL A 219 18.40 20.34 -11.69
CA VAL A 219 17.50 21.48 -11.46
C VAL A 219 16.66 21.27 -10.20
N LEU A 220 16.14 20.06 -9.98
CA LEU A 220 15.33 19.73 -8.81
C LEU A 220 16.15 19.79 -7.51
N VAL A 221 17.38 19.27 -7.52
CA VAL A 221 18.31 19.37 -6.37
C VAL A 221 18.70 20.82 -6.11
N ALA A 222 18.98 21.61 -7.15
CA ALA A 222 19.29 23.03 -7.00
C ALA A 222 18.11 23.82 -6.39
N ALA A 223 16.89 23.58 -6.88
CA ALA A 223 15.67 24.17 -6.33
C ALA A 223 15.45 23.75 -4.86
N TRP A 224 15.70 22.49 -4.52
CA TRP A 224 15.60 21.96 -3.16
C TRP A 224 16.60 22.61 -2.20
N LEU A 225 17.85 22.83 -2.64
CA LEU A 225 18.87 23.49 -1.83
C LEU A 225 18.53 24.96 -1.54
N VAL A 226 17.98 25.68 -2.53
CA VAL A 226 17.50 27.05 -2.33
C VAL A 226 16.34 27.07 -1.32
N PHE A 227 15.40 26.15 -1.44
CA PHE A 227 14.30 26.00 -0.49
C PHE A 227 14.79 25.70 0.94
N ALA A 228 15.70 24.73 1.09
CA ALA A 228 16.28 24.37 2.39
C ALA A 228 17.04 25.54 3.04
N LEU A 229 17.76 26.34 2.23
CA LEU A 229 18.45 27.54 2.69
C LEU A 229 17.48 28.60 3.23
N ILE A 230 16.41 28.90 2.47
CA ILE A 230 15.37 29.86 2.89
C ILE A 230 14.73 29.42 4.21
N LEU A 231 14.37 28.13 4.30
CA LEU A 231 13.75 27.55 5.49
C LEU A 231 14.69 27.62 6.71
N GLY A 232 15.97 27.31 6.52
CA GLY A 232 16.98 27.40 7.57
C GLY A 232 17.21 28.83 8.07
N LEU A 233 17.25 29.82 7.16
CA LEU A 233 17.40 31.24 7.51
C LEU A 233 16.17 31.77 8.25
N ALA A 234 14.97 31.46 7.77
CA ALA A 234 13.72 31.86 8.41
C ALA A 234 13.58 31.24 9.81
N TYR A 235 13.92 29.95 9.96
CA TYR A 235 13.89 29.27 11.26
C TYR A 235 14.88 29.89 12.25
N ARG A 236 16.13 30.13 11.84
CA ARG A 236 17.15 30.78 12.71
C ARG A 236 16.75 32.20 13.10
N GLY A 237 16.19 32.97 12.17
CA GLY A 237 15.68 34.31 12.45
C GLY A 237 14.55 34.30 13.49
N ASN A 238 13.56 33.43 13.30
CA ASN A 238 12.44 33.28 14.21
C ASN A 238 12.86 32.73 15.59
N LEU A 239 13.83 31.81 15.62
CA LEU A 239 14.41 31.27 16.84
C LEU A 239 15.13 32.35 17.64
N THR A 240 15.94 33.18 16.97
CA THR A 240 16.65 34.30 17.61
C THR A 240 15.66 35.28 18.22
N ALA A 241 14.59 35.63 17.49
CA ALA A 241 13.52 36.48 18.00
C ALA A 241 12.78 35.87 19.21
N SER A 242 12.54 34.55 19.19
CA SER A 242 11.90 33.82 20.30
C SER A 242 12.78 33.76 21.55
N LEU A 243 14.11 33.71 21.38
CA LEU A 243 15.08 33.67 22.47
C LEU A 243 15.34 35.04 23.12
N THR A 244 15.00 36.14 22.45
CA THR A 244 15.09 37.49 23.04
C THR A 244 13.92 37.85 23.96
N LEU A 245 12.86 37.04 23.99
CA LEU A 245 11.73 37.21 24.90
C LEU A 245 11.99 36.44 26.22
N PRO A 246 12.05 37.10 27.38
CA PRO A 246 12.28 36.42 28.66
C PRO A 246 11.09 35.51 29.00
N LYS A 247 11.39 34.23 29.21
CA LYS A 247 10.43 33.17 29.53
C LYS A 247 10.49 32.90 31.03
N TYR A 248 9.39 33.08 31.75
CA TYR A 248 9.25 32.67 33.15
C TYR A 248 9.43 31.15 33.30
N PRO A 249 9.88 30.65 34.47
CA PRO A 249 10.14 29.23 34.64
C PRO A 249 8.83 28.45 34.44
N PRO A 250 8.79 27.60 33.41
CA PRO A 250 7.61 26.84 33.05
C PRO A 250 7.33 25.77 34.12
N ARG A 251 6.07 25.32 34.20
CA ARG A 251 5.76 24.07 34.93
C ARG A 251 6.67 22.98 34.37
N PRO A 252 7.26 22.11 35.22
CA PRO A 252 8.06 21.00 34.73
C PRO A 252 7.18 20.11 33.84
N GLU A 253 7.43 20.19 32.54
CA GLU A 253 6.66 19.51 31.49
C GLU A 253 7.43 18.29 30.95
N THR A 254 8.67 18.09 31.42
CA THR A 254 9.54 17.00 30.97
C THR A 254 10.08 16.17 32.15
N LEU A 255 10.27 14.86 31.91
CA LEU A 255 10.77 13.91 32.92
C LEU A 255 12.18 14.25 33.44
N LYS A 256 13.01 14.92 32.63
CA LYS A 256 14.37 15.32 33.04
C LYS A 256 14.35 16.41 34.11
N GLU A 257 13.43 17.37 34.00
CA GLU A 257 13.23 18.43 35.00
C GLU A 257 12.64 17.91 36.31
N ILE A 258 11.89 16.80 36.27
CA ILE A 258 11.35 16.14 37.46
C ILE A 258 12.45 15.36 38.20
N VAL A 259 13.31 14.66 37.46
CA VAL A 259 14.44 13.89 38.04
C VAL A 259 15.48 14.83 38.67
N ASP A 260 15.81 15.93 38.01
CA ASP A 260 16.76 16.92 38.54
C ASP A 260 16.22 17.71 39.76
N HIS A 261 14.92 17.61 40.10
CA HIS A 261 14.29 18.26 41.26
C HIS A 261 14.07 17.33 42.47
N VAL A 262 14.16 16.02 42.29
CA VAL A 262 13.92 15.03 43.36
C VAL A 262 15.22 14.60 44.06
N ASP A 263 16.37 14.74 43.38
CA ASP A 263 17.70 14.43 43.94
C ASP A 263 18.38 15.65 44.63
N MET A 264 17.61 16.68 45.04
CA MET A 264 18.07 17.81 45.87
C MET A 264 17.59 17.73 47.32
#